data_AF-A0A5B0Q2H1-F1
#
_entry.id   AF-A0A5B0Q2H1-F1
#
_cell.length_a   1.000
_cell.length_b   1.000
_cell.length_c   1.000
_cell.angle_alpha   90.00
_cell.angle_beta   90.00
_cell.angle_gamma   90.00
#
_symmetry.space_group_name_H-M   'P 1'
#
loop_
_entity.id
_entity.type
_entity.pdbx_description
1 polymer ?
#
loop_
_entity_poly.entity_id
_entity_poly.type
_entity_poly.pdbx_seq_one_letter_code
_entity_poly.pdbx_strand_id
1 'polypeptide(L)'
;MLPLKALSCILALPSLIGASSPGAHPPPTGCLHSNRIPETKTIPCPATYTCYSGYNHPCPNWLRSRSLTCDNCGDVKLDYTEGCKRAPHGKSPCYYKQHRACVVT
;
A
#
# COMPACT_ATOMS: atom_id res chain seq x y z
N MET A 1 44.71 36.33 50.06
CA MET A 1 43.54 37.18 50.38
C MET A 1 42.28 36.40 50.03
N LEU A 2 41.29 36.56 50.90
CA LEU A 2 40.16 35.71 51.21
C LEU A 2 38.95 36.00 50.24
N PRO A 3 37.77 35.37 50.36
CA PRO A 3 37.36 34.15 49.66
C PRO A 3 35.85 34.17 49.25
N LEU A 4 35.23 32.99 49.11
CA LEU A 4 33.80 32.69 49.38
C LEU A 4 32.77 33.28 48.40
N LYS A 5 31.95 32.47 47.74
CA LYS A 5 30.76 31.77 48.27
C LYS A 5 30.15 31.03 47.06
N ALA A 6 29.51 29.88 47.11
CA ALA A 6 28.85 29.10 48.14
C ALA A 6 28.67 27.70 47.49
N LEU A 7 29.03 26.59 48.15
CA LEU A 7 28.26 25.89 49.18
C LEU A 7 27.39 24.75 48.60
N SER A 8 27.67 23.56 49.13
CA SER A 8 26.80 22.40 49.36
C SER A 8 26.31 21.62 48.14
N CYS A 9 26.72 20.35 48.00
CA CYS A 9 26.30 19.19 48.83
C CYS A 9 24.81 18.92 48.70
N ILE A 10 24.45 17.75 48.15
CA ILE A 10 23.71 16.68 48.85
C ILE A 10 23.23 15.64 47.83
N LEU A 11 23.80 14.45 48.00
CA LEU A 11 23.21 13.12 47.90
C LEU A 11 22.44 12.68 46.64
N ALA A 12 22.91 11.55 46.14
CA ALA A 12 22.15 10.53 45.44
C ALA A 12 20.70 10.39 45.92
N LEU A 13 19.78 10.26 44.97
CA LEU A 13 18.64 9.37 45.14
C LEU A 13 18.26 8.77 43.77
N PRO A 14 18.23 7.43 43.63
CA PRO A 14 17.80 6.77 42.40
C PRO A 14 16.29 6.92 42.29
N SER A 15 15.80 7.61 41.26
CA SER A 15 14.37 7.63 40.95
C SER A 15 13.97 6.32 40.25
N LEU A 16 13.96 5.23 41.01
CA LEU A 16 13.12 4.06 40.75
C LEU A 16 11.72 4.37 41.32
N ILE A 17 10.91 5.08 40.55
CA ILE A 17 9.45 5.13 40.69
C ILE A 17 8.95 5.24 39.24
N GLY A 18 8.51 4.15 38.60
CA GLY A 18 7.31 3.43 39.01
C GLY A 18 6.06 4.21 38.58
N ALA A 19 5.99 4.59 37.29
CA ALA A 19 4.77 5.13 36.69
C ALA A 19 4.28 4.17 35.60
N SER A 20 3.86 2.97 36.00
CA SER A 20 2.92 2.20 35.19
C SER A 20 1.56 2.88 35.32
N SER A 21 1.25 3.78 34.37
CA SER A 21 -0.12 4.26 34.20
C SER A 21 -1.03 3.06 33.94
N PRO A 22 -2.08 2.83 34.76
CA PRO A 22 -3.12 1.87 34.43
C PRO A 22 -3.93 2.49 33.28
N GLY A 23 -3.56 2.15 32.05
CA GLY A 23 -4.12 2.75 30.84
C GLY A 23 -3.16 2.83 29.66
N ALA A 24 -1.89 2.45 29.83
CA ALA A 24 -1.04 2.18 28.68
C ALA A 24 -1.56 0.93 27.97
N HIS A 25 -2.38 1.11 26.93
CA HIS A 25 -2.52 0.09 25.91
C HIS A 25 -1.11 -0.39 25.52
N PRO A 26 -0.87 -1.70 25.44
CA PRO A 26 0.41 -2.18 24.93
C PRO A 26 0.67 -1.47 23.59
N PRO A 27 1.92 -1.02 23.31
CA PRO A 27 2.24 -0.52 21.98
C PRO A 27 1.74 -1.56 20.98
N PRO A 28 1.06 -1.17 19.88
CA PRO A 28 0.46 -2.13 18.97
C PRO A 28 1.55 -3.13 18.61
N THR A 29 1.37 -4.36 19.09
CA THR A 29 2.30 -5.45 18.88
C THR A 29 2.46 -5.51 17.38
N GLY A 30 3.64 -5.11 16.88
CA GLY A 30 3.86 -4.91 15.45
C GLY A 30 3.31 -6.10 14.69
N CYS A 31 2.49 -5.87 13.69
CA CYS A 31 1.89 -6.97 12.96
C CYS A 31 3.01 -7.77 12.28
N LEU A 32 3.26 -8.99 12.73
CA LEU A 32 4.37 -9.82 12.24
C LEU A 32 4.14 -10.37 10.82
N HIS A 33 2.99 -10.05 10.21
CA HIS A 33 2.55 -10.49 8.87
C HIS A 33 2.69 -12.00 8.62
N SER A 34 2.71 -12.80 9.69
CA SER A 34 2.95 -14.24 9.65
C SER A 34 1.72 -15.01 9.17
N ASN A 35 0.52 -14.49 9.48
CA ASN A 35 -0.73 -15.06 9.00
C ASN A 35 -1.29 -14.23 7.84
N ARG A 36 -1.36 -14.83 6.65
CA ARG A 36 -1.92 -14.21 5.45
C ARG A 36 -2.89 -15.16 4.77
N ILE A 37 -4.01 -14.62 4.33
CA ILE A 37 -5.07 -15.35 3.64
C ILE A 37 -4.94 -15.07 2.14
N PRO A 38 -4.93 -16.10 1.28
CA PRO A 38 -4.96 -15.90 -0.17
C PRO A 38 -6.33 -15.40 -0.62
N GLU A 39 -6.33 -14.31 -1.37
CA GLU A 39 -7.50 -13.79 -2.05
C GLU A 39 -7.26 -13.84 -3.57
N THR A 40 -8.30 -14.20 -4.33
CA THR A 40 -8.29 -14.13 -5.78
C THR A 40 -9.35 -13.14 -6.23
N LYS A 41 -8.96 -12.16 -7.06
CA LYS A 41 -9.84 -11.13 -7.60
C LYS A 41 -9.63 -10.96 -9.10
N THR A 42 -10.60 -10.34 -9.74
CA THR A 42 -10.52 -9.96 -11.15
C THR A 42 -10.31 -8.44 -11.22
N ILE A 43 -9.20 -8.01 -11.81
CA ILE A 43 -8.80 -6.59 -11.92
C ILE A 43 -8.76 -6.15 -13.38
N PRO A 44 -8.97 -4.86 -13.70
CA PRO A 44 -8.81 -4.39 -15.07
C PRO A 44 -7.33 -4.51 -15.48
N CYS A 45 -7.07 -4.83 -16.76
CA CYS A 45 -5.71 -4.77 -17.29
C CYS A 45 -5.21 -3.32 -17.24
N PRO A 46 -4.03 -3.04 -16.64
CA PRO A 46 -3.55 -1.67 -16.46
C PRO A 46 -3.02 -1.03 -17.75
N ALA A 47 -2.90 -1.80 -18.83
CA ALA A 47 -2.39 -1.30 -20.09
C ALA A 47 -3.43 -0.53 -20.89
N THR A 48 -2.97 0.37 -21.74
CA THR A 48 -3.76 1.05 -22.76
C THR A 48 -3.38 0.57 -24.15
N TYR A 49 -4.31 0.65 -25.10
CA TYR A 49 -4.02 0.50 -26.52
C TYR A 49 -4.40 1.78 -27.26
N THR A 50 -3.71 2.05 -28.36
CA THR A 50 -4.07 3.17 -29.25
C THR A 50 -4.99 2.64 -30.34
N CYS A 51 -6.18 3.20 -30.55
CA CYS A 51 -6.98 2.79 -31.69
C CYS A 51 -6.55 3.50 -32.99
N TYR A 52 -7.02 3.03 -34.15
CA TYR A 52 -6.55 3.54 -35.44
C TYR A 52 -6.78 5.05 -35.65
N SER A 53 -7.77 5.63 -34.98
CA SER A 53 -8.02 7.08 -34.95
C SER A 53 -7.02 7.86 -34.10
N GLY A 54 -6.08 7.19 -33.42
CA GLY A 54 -5.03 7.80 -32.61
C GLY A 54 -5.36 7.98 -31.12
N TYR A 55 -6.58 7.66 -30.70
CA TYR A 55 -6.98 7.77 -29.29
C TYR A 55 -6.51 6.58 -28.45
N ASN A 56 -6.08 6.86 -27.22
CA ASN A 56 -5.72 5.83 -26.25
C ASN A 56 -6.96 5.39 -25.46
N HIS A 57 -7.13 4.08 -25.34
CA HIS A 57 -8.20 3.46 -24.59
C HIS A 57 -7.64 2.45 -23.59
N PRO A 58 -8.30 2.24 -22.44
CA PRO A 58 -7.92 1.15 -21.55
C PRO A 58 -8.07 -0.20 -22.27
N CYS A 59 -7.25 -1.17 -21.89
CA CYS A 59 -7.42 -2.53 -22.38
C CYS A 59 -8.75 -3.10 -21.84
N PRO A 60 -9.64 -3.66 -22.68
CA PRO A 60 -10.93 -4.15 -22.23
C PRO A 60 -10.85 -5.50 -21.51
N ASN A 61 -9.65 -6.09 -21.38
CA ASN A 61 -9.48 -7.37 -20.72
C ASN A 61 -9.38 -7.21 -19.21
N TRP A 62 -9.99 -8.17 -18.52
CA TRP A 62 -9.85 -8.34 -17.09
C TRP A 62 -8.83 -9.45 -16.80
N LEU A 63 -8.04 -9.24 -15.76
CA LEU A 63 -6.96 -10.13 -15.33
C LEU A 63 -7.31 -10.76 -14.00
N ARG A 64 -7.08 -12.07 -13.87
CA ARG A 64 -7.04 -12.76 -12.59
C ARG A 64 -5.79 -12.36 -11.82
N SER A 65 -5.99 -11.85 -10.61
CA SER A 65 -4.95 -11.48 -9.67
C SER A 65 -5.13 -12.23 -8.36
N ARG A 66 -4.01 -12.64 -7.76
CA ARG A 66 -3.95 -13.28 -6.44
C ARG A 66 -3.10 -12.42 -5.52
N SER A 67 -3.61 -12.17 -4.34
CA SER A 67 -2.92 -11.45 -3.27
C SER A 67 -2.97 -12.25 -1.96
N LEU A 68 -2.05 -11.92 -1.06
CA LEU A 68 -1.98 -12.44 0.30
C LEU A 68 -2.27 -11.30 1.27
N THR A 69 -3.46 -11.30 1.84
CA THR A 69 -3.92 -10.26 2.76
C THR A 69 -3.65 -10.70 4.19
N CYS A 70 -2.99 -9.85 4.97
CA CYS A 70 -2.72 -10.14 6.38
C CYS A 70 -4.02 -10.07 7.18
N ASP A 71 -4.36 -11.16 7.86
CA ASP A 71 -5.60 -11.28 8.63
C ASP A 71 -5.69 -10.25 9.78
N ASN A 72 -4.55 -9.90 10.37
CA ASN A 72 -4.50 -9.01 11.53
C ASN A 72 -4.51 -7.51 11.20
N CYS A 73 -4.02 -7.10 10.02
CA CYS A 73 -3.87 -5.67 9.68
C CYS A 73 -4.36 -5.27 8.29
N GLY A 74 -4.78 -6.22 7.46
CA GLY A 74 -5.22 -5.97 6.10
C GLY A 74 -4.10 -5.66 5.10
N ASP A 75 -2.83 -5.71 5.50
CA ASP A 75 -1.71 -5.51 4.57
C ASP A 75 -1.76 -6.51 3.41
N VAL A 76 -1.70 -5.99 2.19
CA VAL A 76 -1.86 -6.77 0.97
C VAL A 76 -0.50 -6.95 0.30
N LYS A 77 -0.06 -8.20 0.15
CA LYS A 77 1.09 -8.57 -0.69
C LYS A 77 0.58 -9.16 -2.00
N LEU A 78 0.97 -8.57 -3.12
CA LEU A 78 0.69 -9.17 -4.42
C LEU A 78 1.50 -10.46 -4.58
N ASP A 79 0.82 -11.55 -4.92
CA ASP A 79 1.43 -12.86 -5.15
C ASP A 79 1.57 -13.13 -6.64
N TYR A 80 0.48 -12.93 -7.39
CA TYR A 80 0.44 -13.21 -8.82
C TYR A 80 -0.56 -12.31 -9.53
N THR A 81 -0.26 -11.92 -10.77
CA THR A 81 -1.25 -11.36 -11.70
C THR A 81 -1.00 -11.98 -13.06
N GLU A 82 -2.07 -12.50 -13.69
CA GLU A 82 -1.91 -13.12 -15.00
C GLU A 82 -1.55 -12.12 -16.09
N GLY A 83 -0.83 -12.59 -17.10
CA GLY A 83 -0.52 -11.81 -18.28
C GLY A 83 -1.77 -11.49 -19.10
N CYS A 84 -1.84 -10.29 -19.67
CA CYS A 84 -2.92 -9.94 -20.57
C CYS A 84 -2.81 -10.73 -21.88
N LYS A 85 -3.84 -11.49 -22.23
CA LYS A 85 -3.91 -12.29 -23.47
C LYS A 85 -3.82 -11.47 -24.76
N ARG A 86 -4.06 -10.17 -24.68
CA ARG A 86 -3.99 -9.24 -25.82
C ARG A 86 -2.62 -8.56 -25.97
N ALA A 87 -1.69 -8.79 -25.04
CA ALA A 87 -0.34 -8.27 -25.19
C ALA A 87 0.30 -8.85 -26.47
N PRO A 88 1.08 -8.05 -27.22
CA PRO A 88 1.43 -6.65 -26.96
C PRO A 88 0.32 -5.64 -27.28
N HIS A 89 0.22 -4.56 -26.49
CA HIS A 89 -0.80 -3.52 -26.66
C HIS A 89 -0.38 -2.50 -27.74
N GLY A 90 -0.61 -2.86 -29.01
CA GLY A 90 -0.33 -2.01 -30.16
C GLY A 90 -1.55 -1.23 -30.69
N LYS A 91 -1.47 -0.82 -31.96
CA LYS A 91 -2.60 -0.22 -32.67
C LYS A 91 -3.68 -1.26 -33.01
N SER A 92 -4.95 -0.92 -32.81
CA SER A 92 -6.08 -1.82 -33.10
C SER A 92 -7.38 -1.08 -33.43
N PRO A 93 -8.47 -1.77 -33.83
CA PRO A 93 -9.80 -1.16 -33.91
C PRO A 93 -10.25 -0.55 -32.57
N CYS A 94 -11.11 0.48 -32.60
CA CYS A 94 -11.69 1.04 -31.38
C CYS A 94 -12.84 0.13 -30.90
N TYR A 95 -12.71 -0.46 -29.71
CA TYR A 95 -13.73 -1.34 -29.13
C TYR A 95 -14.72 -0.60 -28.22
N TYR A 96 -14.44 0.66 -27.89
CA TYR A 96 -15.31 1.52 -27.09
C TYR A 96 -16.36 2.18 -27.98
N LYS A 97 -17.57 1.61 -28.01
CA LYS A 97 -18.70 2.12 -28.82
C LYS A 97 -19.38 3.38 -28.24
N GLN A 98 -18.96 3.85 -27.07
CA GLN A 98 -19.73 4.80 -26.23
C GLN A 98 -19.14 6.20 -26.05
N HIS A 99 -18.15 6.58 -26.85
CA HIS A 99 -17.85 8.00 -27.04
C HIS A 99 -18.10 8.33 -28.51
N ARG A 100 -19.22 9.01 -28.78
CA ARG A 100 -19.67 9.54 -30.08
C ARG A 100 -18.66 10.46 -30.81
N ALA A 101 -17.37 10.44 -30.43
CA ALA A 101 -16.31 11.25 -31.03
C ALA A 101 -15.28 10.42 -31.84
N CYS A 102 -15.47 9.11 -31.98
CA CYS A 102 -14.61 8.26 -32.81
C CYS A 102 -15.40 7.58 -33.94
N VAL A 103 -16.24 8.36 -34.64
CA VAL A 103 -16.63 8.01 -36.00
C VAL A 103 -15.60 8.67 -36.89
N VAL A 104 -14.67 7.88 -37.42
CA VAL A 104 -13.84 8.30 -38.55
C VAL A 104 -14.78 8.30 -39.75
N THR A 105 -15.29 9.48 -40.12
CA THR A 105 -15.76 9.76 -41.49
C THR A 105 -14.57 9.82 -42.42
#